data_AF-F9XKL8-F1
#
_entry.id   AF-F9XKL8-F1
#
_cell.length_a   1.000
_cell.length_b   1.000
_cell.length_c   1.000
_cell.angle_alpha   90.00
_cell.angle_beta   90.00
_cell.angle_gamma   90.00
#
_symmetry.space_group_name_H-M   'P 1'
#
loop_
_entity.id
_entity.type
_entity.pdbx_description
1 polymer ?
#
loop_
_entity_poly.entity_id
_entity_poly.type
_entity_poly.pdbx_seq_one_letter_code
_entity_poly.pdbx_strand_id
1 'polypeptide(L)'
;MALPRSAAAVFLRTSCRTPQRLASSSQSPTRAISRPQFTARARQPTFTTIRSLTNSPPSESKLYDFQQIQKLSSSPSKEKVLIDVREPSEYTAGYIPTAINLPIKSQPDALFLPAEEFLDRFGFEKPQAEQEVVFYCKSGVRSQAAASLARQVGYKQVSEYRGSWMDWEKNGGQGAKP
;
A
#
# COMPACT_ATOMS: atom_id res chain seq x y z
N MET A 1 -41.01 20.56 -39.26
CA MET A 1 -41.98 19.63 -38.63
C MET A 1 -41.85 19.77 -37.13
N ALA A 2 -42.92 20.29 -36.51
CA ALA A 2 -43.04 20.44 -35.07
C ALA A 2 -43.39 19.10 -34.41
N LEU A 3 -42.97 18.89 -33.16
CA LEU A 3 -43.83 18.64 -32.00
C LEU A 3 -42.96 18.41 -30.73
N PRO A 4 -43.22 19.11 -29.62
CA PRO A 4 -42.65 18.83 -28.31
C PRO A 4 -43.62 17.99 -27.46
N ARG A 5 -43.13 17.23 -26.47
CA ARG A 5 -43.98 16.74 -25.37
C ARG A 5 -43.28 16.90 -24.02
N SER A 6 -44.11 17.40 -23.12
CA SER A 6 -43.85 17.96 -21.79
C SER A 6 -44.08 16.92 -20.68
N ALA A 7 -43.75 17.35 -19.45
CA ALA A 7 -44.33 16.95 -18.15
C ALA A 7 -43.77 15.66 -17.52
N ALA A 8 -43.61 15.51 -16.20
CA ALA A 8 -44.03 16.32 -15.05
C ALA A 8 -43.13 15.97 -13.84
N ALA A 9 -43.05 16.91 -12.90
CA ALA A 9 -42.49 16.75 -11.57
C ALA A 9 -43.41 15.90 -10.66
N VAL A 10 -42.82 15.10 -9.76
CA VAL A 10 -43.49 14.66 -8.53
C VAL A 10 -42.51 14.77 -7.37
N PHE A 11 -42.77 15.77 -6.52
CA PHE A 11 -42.24 15.87 -5.16
C PHE A 11 -43.01 14.91 -4.26
N LEU A 12 -42.31 14.10 -3.47
CA LEU A 12 -42.84 13.60 -2.20
C LEU A 12 -41.84 13.88 -1.08
N ARG A 13 -42.12 14.97 -0.36
CA ARG A 13 -41.57 15.25 0.97
C ARG A 13 -42.37 14.41 1.96
N THR A 14 -41.72 13.50 2.67
CA THR A 14 -42.30 12.86 3.86
C THR A 14 -41.51 13.30 5.08
N SER A 15 -42.21 14.08 5.92
CA SER A 15 -41.82 14.51 7.24
C SER A 15 -42.33 13.50 8.26
N CYS A 16 -41.49 13.06 9.20
CA CYS A 16 -41.91 12.44 10.47
C CYS A 16 -40.78 12.64 11.49
N ARG A 17 -40.90 13.67 12.33
CA ARG A 17 -41.37 13.62 13.73
C ARG A 17 -40.50 12.78 14.67
N THR A 18 -39.70 13.53 15.43
CA THR A 18 -39.13 13.20 16.74
C THR A 18 -40.18 12.70 17.74
N PRO A 19 -39.72 11.96 18.76
CA PRO A 19 -40.01 12.43 20.11
C PRO A 19 -38.74 12.51 20.97
N GLN A 20 -38.58 13.66 21.63
CA GLN A 20 -37.76 13.82 22.82
C GLN A 20 -38.37 12.97 23.96
N ARG A 21 -37.54 12.26 24.72
CA ARG A 21 -37.94 11.68 26.00
C ARG A 21 -37.15 12.34 27.13
N LEU A 22 -37.92 12.77 28.12
CA LEU A 22 -37.55 13.52 29.30
C LEU A 22 -36.61 12.77 30.26
N ALA A 23 -35.90 13.60 31.04
CA ALA A 23 -35.01 13.33 32.14
C ALA A 23 -35.57 12.44 33.25
N SER A 24 -34.67 11.81 34.02
CA SER A 24 -34.80 11.74 35.48
C SER A 24 -33.48 11.35 36.14
N SER A 25 -32.96 12.29 36.91
CA SER A 25 -31.98 12.11 37.97
C SER A 25 -32.56 11.23 39.08
N SER A 26 -31.80 10.25 39.56
CA SER A 26 -32.02 9.66 40.90
C SER A 26 -30.68 9.19 41.47
N GLN A 27 -30.14 9.99 42.38
CA GLN A 27 -29.04 9.63 43.27
C GLN A 27 -29.54 8.69 44.39
N SER A 28 -28.61 7.92 44.96
CA SER A 28 -28.53 7.36 46.35
C SER A 28 -28.32 5.84 46.38
N PRO A 29 -27.78 5.25 47.46
CA PRO A 29 -26.60 5.63 48.24
C PRO A 29 -25.55 4.48 48.25
N THR A 30 -24.32 4.83 48.58
CA THR A 30 -23.17 3.92 48.71
C THR A 30 -23.32 2.98 49.91
N ARG A 31 -23.36 1.68 49.65
CA ARG A 31 -23.19 0.65 50.68
C ARG A 31 -21.78 0.09 50.59
N ALA A 32 -20.93 0.47 51.54
CA ALA A 32 -19.56 -0.02 51.66
C ALA A 32 -19.58 -1.52 51.98
N ILE A 33 -19.14 -2.34 51.02
CA ILE A 33 -18.84 -3.76 51.23
C ILE A 33 -17.35 -3.86 51.48
N SER A 34 -16.98 -4.21 52.71
CA SER A 34 -15.60 -4.49 53.13
C SER A 34 -15.06 -5.70 52.37
N ARG A 35 -14.08 -5.45 51.51
CA ARG A 35 -13.42 -6.44 50.65
C ARG A 35 -12.40 -7.23 51.49
N PRO A 36 -12.39 -8.58 51.46
CA PRO A 36 -11.39 -9.36 52.19
C PRO A 36 -10.01 -9.10 51.59
N GLN A 37 -9.04 -8.81 52.45
CA GLN A 37 -7.64 -8.68 52.06
C GLN A 37 -7.07 -10.07 51.75
N PHE A 38 -7.15 -10.48 50.49
CA PHE A 38 -6.30 -11.55 49.98
C PHE A 38 -4.86 -11.03 49.92
N THR A 39 -4.01 -11.47 50.85
CA THR A 39 -2.56 -11.30 50.74
C THR A 39 -2.05 -12.24 49.64
N ALA A 40 -2.19 -11.81 48.38
CA ALA A 40 -1.56 -12.48 47.27
C ALA A 40 -0.04 -12.26 47.37
N ARG A 41 0.68 -13.28 47.81
CA ARG A 41 2.15 -13.34 47.78
C ARG A 41 2.59 -13.18 46.32
N ALA A 42 3.11 -12.01 45.99
CA ALA A 42 3.59 -11.69 44.65
C ALA A 42 4.77 -12.60 44.27
N ARG A 43 4.49 -13.69 43.55
CA ARG A 43 5.51 -14.36 42.76
C ARG A 43 5.72 -13.50 41.53
N GLN A 44 6.81 -12.74 41.54
CA GLN A 44 7.26 -11.98 40.37
C GLN A 44 7.40 -12.97 39.20
N PRO A 45 6.68 -12.78 38.07
CA PRO A 45 7.00 -13.52 36.88
C PRO A 45 8.40 -13.07 36.47
N THR A 46 9.38 -13.97 36.59
CA THR A 46 10.70 -13.74 36.01
C THR A 46 10.48 -13.59 34.52
N PHE A 47 10.59 -12.35 34.04
CA PHE A 47 10.51 -12.03 32.63
C PHE A 47 11.73 -12.66 31.97
N THR A 48 11.59 -13.92 31.54
CA THR A 48 12.61 -14.59 30.74
C THR A 48 12.65 -13.85 29.42
N THR A 49 13.59 -12.93 29.29
CA THR A 49 13.92 -12.27 28.04
C THR A 49 14.04 -13.33 26.95
N ILE A 50 13.04 -13.42 26.09
CA ILE A 50 13.17 -14.19 24.85
C ILE A 50 14.22 -13.45 24.04
N ARG A 51 15.45 -14.00 24.04
CA ARG A 51 16.49 -13.62 23.10
C ARG A 51 15.89 -13.83 21.71
N SER A 52 15.62 -12.75 21.02
CA SER A 52 15.25 -12.77 19.61
C SER A 52 16.41 -13.39 18.82
N LEU A 53 16.29 -14.68 18.51
CA LEU A 53 17.22 -15.40 17.66
C LEU A 53 16.79 -15.25 16.21
N THR A 54 16.94 -14.05 15.66
CA THR A 54 16.93 -13.88 14.21
C THR A 54 18.12 -12.99 13.82
N ASN A 55 19.32 -13.58 13.92
CA ASN A 55 20.49 -13.04 13.24
C ASN A 55 20.37 -13.38 11.75
N SER A 56 19.58 -12.58 11.04
CA SER A 56 19.73 -12.37 9.61
C SER A 56 19.37 -10.92 9.37
N PRO A 57 20.33 -10.05 9.01
CA PRO A 57 19.96 -8.72 8.55
C PRO A 57 18.99 -8.90 7.38
N PRO A 58 17.86 -8.16 7.32
CA PRO A 58 17.09 -8.12 6.08
C PRO A 58 18.08 -7.79 4.98
N SER A 59 18.13 -8.58 3.91
CA SER A 59 19.03 -8.33 2.79
C SER A 59 18.68 -6.96 2.20
N GLU A 60 19.37 -5.91 2.63
CA GLU A 60 19.03 -4.54 2.26
C GLU A 60 19.06 -4.41 0.73
N SER A 61 17.96 -3.93 0.15
CA SER A 61 17.85 -3.71 -1.29
C SER A 61 18.83 -2.63 -1.72
N LYS A 62 19.37 -2.74 -2.93
CA LYS A 62 20.22 -1.68 -3.49
C LYS A 62 19.38 -0.42 -3.72
N LEU A 63 19.80 0.70 -3.16
CA LEU A 63 19.09 1.97 -3.27
C LEU A 63 19.53 2.74 -4.50
N TYR A 64 18.55 3.26 -5.24
CA TYR A 64 18.75 4.17 -6.36
C TYR A 64 18.47 5.60 -5.94
N ASP A 65 19.23 6.54 -6.49
CA ASP A 65 18.95 7.98 -6.43
C ASP A 65 18.24 8.47 -7.71
N PHE A 66 17.85 9.75 -7.73
CA PHE A 66 17.20 10.38 -8.87
C PHE A 66 18.02 10.28 -10.17
N GLN A 67 19.32 10.55 -10.12
CA GLN A 67 20.18 10.59 -11.31
C GLN A 67 20.33 9.19 -11.93
N GLN A 68 20.43 8.16 -11.09
CA GLN A 68 20.52 6.78 -11.52
C GLN A 68 19.21 6.30 -12.17
N ILE A 69 18.04 6.68 -11.62
CA ILE A 69 16.75 6.38 -12.23
C ILE A 69 16.54 7.15 -13.53
N GLN A 70 16.97 8.42 -13.58
CA GLN A 70 16.91 9.21 -14.81
C GLN A 70 17.73 8.54 -15.93
N LYS A 71 18.95 8.10 -15.62
CA LYS A 71 19.79 7.36 -16.57
C LYS A 71 19.15 6.05 -17.00
N LEU A 72 18.56 5.29 -16.06
CA LEU A 72 17.88 4.03 -16.35
C LEU A 72 16.65 4.22 -17.24
N SER A 73 15.92 5.32 -17.04
CA SER A 73 14.76 5.72 -17.86
C SER A 73 15.19 6.15 -19.27
N SER A 74 16.28 6.92 -19.41
CA SER A 74 16.79 7.38 -20.71
C SER A 74 17.53 6.31 -21.51
N SER A 75 18.02 5.24 -20.88
CA SER A 75 18.77 4.16 -21.52
C SER A 75 18.25 2.80 -21.04
N PRO A 76 17.11 2.33 -21.59
CA PRO A 76 16.51 1.07 -21.18
C PRO A 76 17.44 -0.10 -21.51
N SER A 77 17.62 -1.00 -20.54
CA SER A 77 18.34 -2.27 -20.71
C SER A 77 17.38 -3.43 -20.45
N LYS A 78 17.56 -4.55 -21.16
CA LYS A 78 16.81 -5.78 -20.90
C LYS A 78 17.15 -6.41 -19.55
N GLU A 79 18.26 -6.03 -18.93
CA GLU A 79 18.71 -6.61 -17.66
C GLU A 79 18.02 -5.97 -16.45
N LYS A 80 17.40 -4.79 -16.61
CA LYS A 80 16.82 -4.02 -15.51
C LYS A 80 15.40 -3.61 -15.83
N VAL A 81 14.50 -3.78 -14.86
CA VAL A 81 13.09 -3.47 -15.02
C VAL A 81 12.68 -2.47 -13.94
N LEU A 82 12.18 -1.32 -14.37
CA LEU A 82 11.62 -0.31 -13.47
C LEU A 82 10.14 -0.62 -13.24
N ILE A 83 9.73 -0.77 -11.99
CA ILE A 83 8.36 -1.20 -11.62
C ILE A 83 7.71 -0.14 -10.74
N ASP A 84 6.61 0.41 -11.24
CA ASP A 84 5.73 1.31 -10.50
C ASP A 84 4.67 0.50 -9.75
N VAL A 85 4.76 0.51 -8.42
CA VAL A 85 3.83 -0.25 -7.57
C VAL A 85 2.62 0.55 -7.07
N ARG A 86 2.38 1.72 -7.66
CA ARG A 86 1.18 2.53 -7.41
C ARG A 86 -0.06 1.90 -8.04
N GLU A 87 -1.24 2.35 -7.61
CA GLU A 87 -2.50 1.94 -8.25
C GLU A 87 -2.58 2.45 -9.70
N PRO A 88 -3.32 1.78 -10.60
CA PRO A 88 -3.40 2.17 -12.01
C PRO A 88 -3.84 3.62 -12.22
N SER A 89 -4.75 4.13 -11.37
CA SER A 89 -5.20 5.53 -11.43
C SER A 89 -4.08 6.55 -11.15
N GLU A 90 -3.13 6.23 -10.28
CA GLU A 90 -1.94 7.05 -10.03
C GLU A 90 -0.94 6.95 -11.20
N TYR A 91 -0.79 5.75 -11.77
CA TYR A 91 0.09 5.50 -12.90
C TYR A 91 -0.37 6.24 -14.17
N THR A 92 -1.66 6.17 -14.51
CA THR A 92 -2.25 6.87 -15.66
C THR A 92 -2.11 8.40 -15.57
N ALA A 93 -2.06 8.96 -14.36
CA ALA A 93 -1.83 10.40 -14.17
C ALA A 93 -0.41 10.83 -14.62
N GLY A 94 0.55 9.92 -14.54
CA GLY A 94 1.92 10.09 -14.98
C GLY A 94 2.83 9.08 -14.31
N TYR A 95 3.82 8.55 -15.03
CA TYR A 95 4.78 7.57 -14.54
C TYR A 95 6.19 7.82 -15.07
N ILE A 96 7.22 7.22 -14.44
CA ILE A 96 8.60 7.36 -14.91
C ILE A 96 8.72 6.59 -16.23
N PRO A 97 9.24 7.19 -17.33
CA PRO A 97 9.33 6.51 -18.62
C PRO A 97 10.07 5.18 -18.48
N THR A 98 9.63 4.18 -19.27
CA THR A 98 10.05 2.76 -19.24
C THR A 98 9.54 1.93 -18.07
N ALA A 99 8.86 2.53 -17.08
CA ALA A 99 8.29 1.79 -15.96
C ALA A 99 7.04 0.99 -16.37
N ILE A 100 6.93 -0.24 -15.87
CA ILE A 100 5.70 -1.05 -15.93
C ILE A 100 4.89 -0.87 -14.65
N ASN A 101 3.56 -0.95 -14.73
CA ASN A 101 2.70 -0.84 -13.55
C ASN A 101 2.39 -2.21 -12.94
N LEU A 102 2.68 -2.37 -11.64
CA LEU A 102 2.37 -3.57 -10.87
C LEU A 102 1.82 -3.20 -9.48
N PRO A 103 0.52 -2.90 -9.35
CA PRO A 103 -0.05 -2.32 -8.14
C PRO A 103 -0.03 -3.28 -6.95
N ILE A 104 0.83 -3.01 -5.96
CA ILE A 104 1.06 -3.94 -4.83
C ILE A 104 -0.10 -4.00 -3.84
N LYS A 105 -0.95 -2.96 -3.78
CA LYS A 105 -2.06 -2.88 -2.83
C LYS A 105 -3.27 -3.64 -3.32
N SER A 106 -3.67 -3.46 -4.59
CA SER A 106 -4.76 -4.23 -5.19
C SER A 106 -4.33 -5.63 -5.63
N GLN A 107 -3.08 -5.84 -6.03
CA GLN A 107 -2.55 -7.11 -6.54
C GLN A 107 -1.29 -7.57 -5.77
N PRO A 108 -1.37 -7.87 -4.46
CA PRO A 108 -0.21 -8.28 -3.65
C PRO A 108 0.37 -9.64 -4.06
N ASP A 109 -0.43 -10.47 -4.72
CA ASP A 109 -0.10 -11.81 -5.20
C ASP A 109 0.61 -11.79 -6.56
N ALA A 110 0.67 -10.64 -7.25
CA ALA A 110 1.10 -10.56 -8.64
C ALA A 110 2.46 -11.22 -8.93
N LEU A 111 3.45 -11.00 -8.06
CA LEU A 111 4.78 -11.60 -8.24
C LEU A 111 4.81 -13.11 -8.00
N PHE A 112 3.84 -13.67 -7.27
CA PHE A 112 3.75 -15.10 -6.96
C PHE A 112 3.10 -15.91 -8.10
N LEU A 113 2.39 -15.25 -9.01
CA LEU A 113 1.70 -15.92 -10.12
C LEU A 113 2.69 -16.62 -11.06
N PRO A 114 2.31 -17.77 -11.67
CA PRO A 114 3.07 -18.34 -12.77
C PRO A 114 3.10 -17.36 -13.96
N ALA A 115 4.10 -17.48 -14.84
CA ALA A 115 4.34 -16.52 -15.92
C ALA A 115 3.15 -16.39 -16.89
N GLU A 116 2.46 -17.50 -17.18
CA GLU A 116 1.28 -17.53 -18.06
C GLU A 116 0.11 -16.75 -17.45
N GLU A 117 -0.27 -17.04 -16.20
CA GLU A 117 -1.34 -16.33 -15.50
C GLU A 117 -1.01 -14.84 -15.28
N PHE A 118 0.26 -14.53 -15.06
CA PHE A 118 0.72 -13.14 -14.99
C PHE A 118 0.48 -12.41 -16.31
N LEU A 119 0.84 -13.02 -17.44
CA LEU A 119 0.65 -12.43 -18.76
C LEU A 119 -0.83 -12.20 -19.05
N ASP A 120 -1.69 -13.16 -18.74
CA ASP A 120 -3.14 -13.05 -18.94
C ASP A 120 -3.76 -11.91 -18.10
N ARG A 121 -3.29 -11.74 -16.86
CA ARG A 121 -3.84 -10.75 -15.92
C ARG A 121 -3.34 -9.33 -16.17
N PHE A 122 -2.06 -9.17 -16.53
CA PHE A 122 -1.41 -7.87 -16.64
C PHE A 122 -1.15 -7.41 -18.08
N GLY A 123 -1.21 -8.32 -19.06
CA GLY A 123 -1.01 -8.01 -20.48
C GLY A 123 0.45 -7.75 -20.88
N PHE A 124 1.41 -8.09 -20.01
CA PHE A 124 2.84 -7.99 -20.30
C PHE A 124 3.63 -9.14 -19.66
N GLU A 125 4.84 -9.39 -20.17
CA GLU A 125 5.69 -10.48 -19.70
C GLU A 125 6.11 -10.29 -18.24
N LYS A 126 6.03 -11.36 -17.45
CA LYS A 126 6.51 -11.36 -16.07
C LYS A 126 8.02 -11.04 -16.03
N PRO A 127 8.48 -10.11 -15.18
CA PRO A 127 9.91 -9.89 -14.98
C PRO A 127 10.60 -11.17 -14.52
N GLN A 128 11.71 -11.52 -15.17
CA GLN A 128 12.48 -12.72 -14.89
C GLN A 128 13.25 -12.58 -13.57
N ALA A 129 13.47 -13.69 -12.86
CA ALA A 129 14.15 -13.68 -11.55
C ALA A 129 15.62 -13.23 -11.61
N GLU A 130 16.24 -13.34 -12.79
CA GLU A 130 17.60 -12.92 -13.09
C GLU A 130 17.74 -11.41 -13.32
N GLN A 131 16.66 -10.74 -13.75
CA GLN A 131 16.67 -9.30 -13.99
C GLN A 131 16.76 -8.52 -12.67
N GLU A 132 17.39 -7.34 -12.71
CA GLU A 132 17.36 -6.38 -11.60
C GLU A 132 16.00 -5.66 -11.60
N VAL A 133 15.16 -5.96 -10.61
CA VAL A 133 13.87 -5.29 -10.43
C VAL A 133 14.05 -4.07 -9.53
N VAL A 134 13.70 -2.89 -10.04
CA VAL A 134 13.81 -1.61 -9.34
C VAL A 134 12.40 -1.12 -9.01
N PHE A 135 12.03 -1.14 -7.74
CA PHE A 135 10.70 -0.74 -7.30
C PHE A 135 10.64 0.73 -6.88
N TYR A 136 9.57 1.42 -7.29
CA TYR A 136 9.22 2.74 -6.77
C TYR A 136 7.70 2.86 -6.60
N CYS A 137 7.26 3.81 -5.78
CA CYS A 137 5.85 4.08 -5.59
C CYS A 137 5.57 5.59 -5.55
N LYS A 138 4.74 6.07 -4.61
CA LYS A 138 4.55 7.50 -4.37
C LYS A 138 5.65 8.09 -3.49
N SER A 139 5.95 7.45 -2.36
CA SER A 139 6.81 8.00 -1.29
C SER A 139 7.77 6.99 -0.64
N GLY A 140 8.01 5.84 -1.27
CA GLY A 140 8.95 4.81 -0.81
C GLY A 140 8.35 3.65 0.00
N VAL A 141 7.22 3.82 0.70
CA VAL A 141 6.70 2.79 1.62
C VAL A 141 6.23 1.53 0.88
N ARG A 142 5.46 1.68 -0.20
CA ARG A 142 4.94 0.55 -0.97
C ARG A 142 6.05 -0.17 -1.74
N SER A 143 7.08 0.55 -2.19
CA SER A 143 8.22 -0.05 -2.89
C SER A 143 9.05 -0.93 -1.97
N GLN A 144 9.17 -0.59 -0.68
CA GLN A 144 9.83 -1.46 0.31
C GLN A 144 9.06 -2.78 0.53
N ALA A 145 7.73 -2.69 0.58
CA ALA A 145 6.87 -3.88 0.67
C ALA A 145 7.03 -4.76 -0.59
N ALA A 146 6.99 -4.16 -1.78
CA ALA A 146 7.18 -4.86 -3.04
C ALA A 146 8.57 -5.53 -3.15
N ALA A 147 9.63 -4.83 -2.74
CA ALA A 147 10.98 -5.38 -2.68
C ALA A 147 11.07 -6.59 -1.73
N SER A 148 10.31 -6.58 -0.64
CA SER A 148 10.25 -7.70 0.30
C SER A 148 9.52 -8.91 -0.31
N LEU A 149 8.39 -8.69 -1.01
CA LEU A 149 7.67 -9.75 -1.72
C LEU A 149 8.52 -10.34 -2.87
N ALA A 150 9.21 -9.50 -3.64
CA ALA A 150 10.09 -9.96 -4.72
C ALA A 150 11.21 -10.88 -4.20
N ARG A 151 11.84 -10.52 -3.08
CA ARG A 151 12.84 -11.39 -2.45
C ARG A 151 12.25 -12.73 -2.00
N GLN A 152 11.04 -12.72 -1.44
CA GLN A 152 10.34 -13.93 -1.03
C GLN A 152 10.01 -14.87 -2.20
N VAL A 153 9.70 -14.30 -3.37
CA VAL A 153 9.45 -15.05 -4.61
C VAL A 153 10.74 -15.61 -5.23
N GLY A 154 11.90 -15.07 -4.89
CA GLY A 154 13.20 -15.55 -5.36
C GLY A 154 13.90 -14.66 -6.38
N TYR A 155 13.47 -13.39 -6.54
CA TYR A 155 14.23 -12.42 -7.33
C TYR A 155 15.61 -12.20 -6.70
N LYS A 156 16.67 -12.38 -7.49
CA LYS A 156 18.06 -12.33 -7.00
C LYS A 156 18.54 -10.90 -6.82
N GLN A 157 18.10 -9.99 -7.69
CA GLN A 157 18.54 -8.61 -7.76
C GLN A 157 17.35 -7.68 -7.51
N VAL A 158 17.21 -7.23 -6.27
CA VAL A 158 16.11 -6.36 -5.85
C VAL A 158 16.65 -5.00 -5.41
N SER A 159 16.11 -3.96 -6.02
CA SER A 159 16.53 -2.57 -5.85
C SER A 159 15.32 -1.68 -5.59
N GLU A 160 15.55 -0.55 -4.93
CA GLU A 160 14.48 0.39 -4.55
C GLU A 160 14.87 1.83 -4.88
N TYR A 161 13.92 2.60 -5.41
CA TYR A 161 14.00 4.06 -5.45
C TYR A 161 13.07 4.65 -4.39
N ARG A 162 13.61 4.87 -3.18
CA ARG A 162 12.83 5.32 -2.02
C ARG A 162 12.29 6.73 -2.15
N GLY A 163 12.99 7.60 -2.89
CA GLY A 163 12.49 8.93 -3.25
C GLY A 163 11.18 8.85 -4.04
N SER A 164 11.04 7.81 -4.88
CA SER A 164 9.80 7.47 -5.56
C SER A 164 9.25 8.62 -6.43
N TRP A 165 7.98 8.58 -6.81
CA TRP A 165 7.36 9.58 -7.68
C TRP A 165 7.51 11.02 -7.17
N MET A 166 7.39 11.26 -5.87
CA MET A 166 7.52 12.62 -5.32
C MET A 166 8.93 13.20 -5.51
N ASP A 167 9.97 12.39 -5.34
CA ASP A 167 11.35 12.83 -5.60
C ASP A 167 11.59 13.02 -7.10
N TRP A 168 11.03 12.16 -7.95
CA TRP A 168 11.07 12.32 -9.40
C TRP A 168 10.50 13.68 -9.85
N GLU A 169 9.28 14.01 -9.39
CA GLU A 169 8.64 15.30 -9.70
C GLU A 169 9.43 16.48 -9.14
N LYS A 170 9.90 16.37 -7.88
CA LYS A 170 10.65 17.42 -7.21
C LYS A 170 11.94 17.79 -7.95
N ASN A 171 12.62 16.81 -8.56
CA ASN A 171 13.87 17.01 -9.29
C ASN A 171 13.64 17.28 -10.80
N GLY A 172 12.39 17.52 -11.23
CA GLY A 172 12.07 17.88 -12.61
C GLY A 172 12.12 16.71 -13.59
N GLY A 173 11.97 15.49 -13.10
CA GLY A 173 11.83 14.30 -13.94
C GLY A 173 10.59 14.37 -14.82
N GLN A 174 10.73 14.04 -16.10
CA GLN A 174 9.62 14.07 -17.06
C GLN A 174 8.76 12.81 -16.89
N GLY A 175 7.46 12.98 -16.61
CA GLY A 175 6.51 11.88 -16.58
C GLY A 175 6.02 11.50 -17.97
N ALA A 176 5.95 10.19 -18.26
CA ALA A 176 5.21 9.65 -19.39
C ALA A 176 3.72 9.45 -19.02
N LYS A 177 2.86 9.36 -20.03
CA LYS A 177 1.44 9.05 -19.92
C LYS A 177 1.12 7.91 -20.90
N PRO A 178 0.15 7.03 -20.56
CA PRO A 178 -0.19 5.89 -21.39
C PRO A 178 -0.85 6.31 -22.71
#